data_AF-A0A1Z4KS45-F1
#
_entry.id   AF-A0A1Z4KS45-F1
#
_cell.length_a   1.000
_cell.length_b   1.000
_cell.length_c   1.000
_cell.angle_alpha   90.00
_cell.angle_beta   90.00
_cell.angle_gamma   90.00
#
_symmetry.space_group_name_H-M   'P 1'
#
loop_
_entity.id
_entity.type
_entity.pdbx_description
1 polymer ?
#
loop_
_entity_poly.entity_id
_entity_poly.type
_entity_poly.pdbx_seq_one_letter_code
_entity_poly.pdbx_strand_id
1 'polypeptide(L)'
;MSLNVEVLGNESMPIVDRENKNSVNSLAQQWAKKYLQNIQIDDGSEERNDVLSLSEVVSSTGRQRTANKIMESLRTVSAKAWNKTEALLSTQIKQHNINPNLINPWEVAGDSFKIYQKTLDVYTQQTTHRPLSLVMNQLVESNSLDGTAPDIYTEQIAPNKLATVIGADIGAMRNKYTSVDPRVIGFVSMQFHYTSQMLIQPLEPLERSLVSAYFKVIDDHLYMPLQRAYEAAANHDYNSPAMSAVQRLLPMSSQIAKKICHRVIEIYPSYSSMSGILSDPIVKVSSVRDVEMFQVYLWVCALEESVASIQQELFPLCVMLYPRLKVHWELVRQMLHLLGQEIQHCLTPEQCKTLMPYFQVLWDMFSPDVLS
;
A
#
# COMPACT_ATOMS: atom_id res chain seq x y z
N MET A 1 -62.93 19.86 24.02
CA MET A 1 -61.66 20.22 24.67
C MET A 1 -60.64 19.19 24.23
N SER A 2 -59.64 19.66 23.49
CA SER A 2 -58.61 18.90 22.80
C SER A 2 -57.66 18.21 23.76
N LEU A 3 -57.21 16.99 23.44
CA LEU A 3 -55.92 16.47 23.91
C LEU A 3 -55.27 15.55 22.86
N ASN A 4 -53.95 15.69 22.81
CA ASN A 4 -52.96 15.24 21.84
C ASN A 4 -52.92 13.73 21.57
N VAL A 5 -52.55 13.37 20.34
CA VAL A 5 -51.91 12.09 20.01
C VAL A 5 -50.53 12.40 19.44
N GLU A 6 -49.49 12.17 20.24
CA GLU A 6 -48.11 12.03 19.77
C GLU A 6 -47.91 10.59 19.29
N VAL A 7 -47.45 10.44 18.05
CA VAL A 7 -46.97 9.17 17.49
C VAL A 7 -45.45 9.18 17.58
N LEU A 8 -44.91 8.38 18.50
CA LEU A 8 -43.49 8.01 18.55
C LEU A 8 -43.30 6.75 17.70
N GLY A 9 -42.87 6.94 16.45
CA GLY A 9 -42.33 5.88 15.59
C GLY A 9 -40.84 5.72 15.85
N ASN A 10 -40.46 4.65 16.55
CA ASN A 10 -39.08 4.29 16.84
C ASN A 10 -38.62 3.29 15.77
N GLU A 11 -37.93 3.75 14.72
CA GLU A 11 -37.28 2.87 13.75
C GLU A 11 -35.86 2.51 14.23
N SER A 12 -35.76 1.36 14.87
CA SER A 12 -34.50 0.71 15.21
C SER A 12 -33.87 0.04 13.98
N MET A 13 -32.71 0.51 13.53
CA MET A 13 -31.84 -0.21 12.58
C MET A 13 -31.35 -1.54 13.18
N PRO A 14 -31.18 -2.61 12.37
CA PRO A 14 -30.79 -3.92 12.87
C PRO A 14 -29.32 -3.95 13.33
N ILE A 15 -29.09 -4.67 14.43
CA ILE A 15 -27.79 -4.81 15.15
C ILE A 15 -26.67 -5.38 14.25
N VAL A 16 -27.03 -6.18 13.24
CA VAL A 16 -26.11 -6.82 12.29
C VAL A 16 -25.36 -5.80 11.44
N ASP A 17 -26.01 -4.72 10.99
CA ASP A 17 -25.35 -3.65 10.21
C ASP A 17 -24.35 -2.85 11.04
N ARG A 18 -24.51 -2.83 12.37
CA ARG A 18 -23.61 -2.15 13.30
C ARG A 18 -22.34 -2.95 13.55
N GLU A 19 -22.45 -4.27 13.72
CA GLU A 19 -21.30 -5.15 13.92
C GLU A 19 -20.44 -5.26 12.65
N ASN A 20 -21.07 -5.35 11.46
CA ASN A 20 -20.37 -5.40 10.17
C ASN A 20 -19.62 -4.10 9.84
N LYS A 21 -20.20 -2.93 10.17
CA LYS A 21 -19.46 -1.66 10.06
C LYS A 21 -18.28 -1.59 11.03
N ASN A 22 -18.37 -2.22 12.19
CA ASN A 22 -17.28 -2.24 13.16
C ASN A 22 -16.12 -3.14 12.73
N SER A 23 -16.38 -4.28 12.05
CA SER A 23 -15.32 -5.17 11.55
C SER A 23 -14.54 -4.57 10.38
N VAL A 24 -15.23 -3.95 9.41
CA VAL A 24 -14.60 -3.18 8.30
C VAL A 24 -13.71 -2.08 8.83
N ASN A 25 -14.25 -1.26 9.73
CA ASN A 25 -13.50 -0.15 10.33
C ASN A 25 -12.32 -0.67 11.16
N SER A 26 -12.45 -1.82 11.83
CA SER A 26 -11.36 -2.41 12.61
C SER A 26 -10.19 -2.86 11.73
N LEU A 27 -10.44 -3.58 10.63
CA LEU A 27 -9.37 -4.09 9.77
C LEU A 27 -8.67 -2.95 9.01
N ALA A 28 -9.43 -1.98 8.49
CA ALA A 28 -8.89 -0.78 7.87
C ALA A 28 -8.05 0.05 8.85
N GLN A 29 -8.50 0.21 10.10
CA GLN A 29 -7.72 0.87 11.15
C GLN A 29 -6.45 0.10 11.51
N GLN A 30 -6.51 -1.23 11.58
CA GLN A 30 -5.33 -2.06 11.84
C GLN A 30 -4.30 -1.94 10.71
N TRP A 31 -4.74 -1.94 9.45
CA TRP A 31 -3.84 -1.68 8.33
C TRP A 31 -3.29 -0.25 8.37
N ALA A 32 -4.13 0.74 8.66
CA ALA A 32 -3.69 2.13 8.78
C ALA A 32 -2.63 2.33 9.88
N LYS A 33 -2.70 1.55 10.98
CA LYS A 33 -1.68 1.55 12.04
C LYS A 33 -0.31 1.09 11.53
N LYS A 34 -0.24 0.29 10.47
CA LYS A 34 1.02 -0.16 9.86
C LYS A 34 1.88 0.99 9.33
N TYR A 35 1.24 2.08 8.86
CA TYR A 35 1.97 3.26 8.38
C TYR A 35 2.74 3.98 9.49
N LEU A 36 2.36 3.80 10.76
CA LEU A 36 3.13 4.30 11.90
C LEU A 36 4.41 3.50 12.16
N GLN A 37 4.45 2.23 11.77
CA GLN A 37 5.47 1.26 12.20
C GLN A 37 6.56 1.00 11.14
N ASN A 38 6.42 1.54 9.93
CA ASN A 38 7.24 1.14 8.76
C ASN A 38 7.87 2.29 7.99
N ILE A 39 8.08 3.44 8.62
CA ILE A 39 8.85 4.51 8.01
C ILE A 39 10.32 4.10 8.07
N GLN A 40 10.95 3.90 6.92
CA GLN A 40 12.39 3.66 6.78
C GLN A 40 12.94 4.78 5.92
N ILE A 41 14.09 5.34 6.30
CA ILE A 41 14.67 6.51 5.66
C ILE A 41 15.97 6.15 4.94
N ASP A 42 16.12 6.83 3.80
CA ASP A 42 17.19 6.76 2.83
C ASP A 42 18.40 7.54 3.35
N ASP A 43 19.51 6.84 3.56
CA ASP A 43 20.67 7.28 4.33
C ASP A 43 21.65 8.07 3.42
N GLY A 44 21.15 9.21 2.92
CA GLY A 44 21.81 10.06 1.92
C GLY A 44 22.17 11.45 2.46
N SER A 45 23.14 11.51 3.38
CA SER A 45 24.08 12.62 3.69
C SER A 45 23.61 14.10 3.61
N GLU A 46 23.59 14.78 4.77
CA GLU A 46 24.47 15.90 5.18
C GLU A 46 23.77 16.78 6.22
N GLU A 47 24.06 16.52 7.50
CA GLU A 47 23.62 17.32 8.65
C GLU A 47 24.39 18.65 8.74
N ARG A 48 23.68 19.78 8.93
CA ARG A 48 23.97 20.77 10.01
C ARG A 48 23.14 22.06 10.03
N ASN A 49 22.22 22.31 9.09
CA ASN A 49 21.42 23.56 9.08
C ASN A 49 19.93 23.37 9.46
N ASP A 50 19.56 22.21 10.02
CA ASP A 50 18.22 21.63 9.88
C ASP A 50 17.08 22.14 10.77
N VAL A 51 17.35 22.82 11.89
CA VAL A 51 16.25 23.08 12.86
C VAL A 51 15.27 24.13 12.35
N LEU A 52 15.78 25.19 11.71
CA LEU A 52 14.94 26.25 11.13
C LEU A 52 14.23 25.76 9.86
N SER A 53 14.93 24.98 9.01
CA SER A 53 14.38 24.32 7.81
C SER A 53 13.23 23.37 8.16
N LEU A 54 13.40 22.54 9.21
CA LEU A 54 12.38 21.61 9.66
C LEU A 54 11.12 22.34 10.14
N SER A 55 11.27 23.35 10.98
CA SER A 55 10.12 24.12 11.49
C SER A 55 9.34 24.84 10.38
N GLU A 56 10.04 25.32 9.34
CA GLU A 56 9.42 25.95 8.19
C GLU A 56 8.67 24.93 7.33
N VAL A 57 9.32 23.83 6.91
CA VAL A 57 8.73 22.82 6.01
C VAL A 57 7.50 22.16 6.63
N VAL A 58 7.52 21.93 7.95
CA VAL A 58 6.42 21.25 8.65
C VAL A 58 5.30 22.19 9.06
N SER A 59 5.52 23.50 8.98
CA SER A 59 4.49 24.50 9.24
C SER A 59 3.35 24.38 8.24
N SER A 60 2.16 24.88 8.59
CA SER A 60 1.02 24.92 7.66
C SER A 60 1.38 25.64 6.35
N THR A 61 2.14 26.74 6.44
CA THR A 61 2.62 27.49 5.27
C THR A 61 3.63 26.70 4.45
N GLY A 62 4.56 25.99 5.09
CA GLY A 62 5.55 25.14 4.42
C GLY A 62 4.89 23.99 3.66
N ARG A 63 4.00 23.25 4.34
CA ARG A 63 3.22 22.18 3.71
C ARG A 63 2.36 22.69 2.56
N GLN A 64 1.73 23.86 2.70
CA GLN A 64 0.97 24.46 1.61
C GLN A 64 1.86 24.80 0.42
N ARG A 65 3.08 25.33 0.67
CA ARG A 65 4.06 25.60 -0.38
C ARG A 65 4.47 24.32 -1.12
N THR A 66 4.77 23.25 -0.39
CA THR A 66 5.10 21.93 -0.96
C THR A 66 3.94 21.38 -1.79
N ALA A 67 2.72 21.43 -1.25
CA ALA A 67 1.52 20.98 -1.97
C ALA A 67 1.29 21.76 -3.27
N ASN A 68 1.47 23.09 -3.24
CA ASN A 68 1.34 23.93 -4.43
C ASN A 68 2.39 23.57 -5.50
N LYS A 69 3.67 23.40 -5.12
CA LYS A 69 4.74 22.95 -6.03
C LYS A 69 4.37 21.63 -6.74
N ILE A 70 3.81 20.68 -5.99
CA ILE A 70 3.37 19.39 -6.53
C ILE A 70 2.17 19.58 -7.48
N MET A 71 1.15 20.34 -7.07
CA MET A 71 -0.05 20.56 -7.88
C MET A 71 0.23 21.28 -9.19
N GLU A 72 1.15 22.25 -9.21
CA GLU A 72 1.56 22.98 -10.41
C GLU A 72 2.21 22.06 -11.46
N SER A 73 2.97 21.05 -11.00
CA SER A 73 3.69 20.12 -11.88
C SER A 73 2.89 18.86 -12.25
N LEU A 74 1.84 18.53 -11.48
CA LEU A 74 1.11 17.26 -11.55
C LEU A 74 0.63 16.88 -12.95
N ARG A 75 0.03 17.82 -13.70
CA ARG A 75 -0.47 17.52 -15.06
C ARG A 75 0.64 17.12 -16.01
N THR A 76 1.71 17.93 -16.07
CA THR A 76 2.86 17.68 -16.94
C THR A 76 3.59 16.40 -16.54
N VAL A 77 3.74 16.16 -15.23
CA VAL A 77 4.38 14.96 -14.70
C VAL A 77 3.53 13.72 -14.99
N SER A 78 2.21 13.77 -14.82
CA SER A 78 1.32 12.66 -15.13
C SER A 78 1.37 12.27 -16.62
N ALA A 79 1.43 13.25 -17.53
CA ALA A 79 1.62 12.95 -18.96
C ALA A 79 2.97 12.26 -19.25
N LYS A 80 4.06 12.72 -18.61
CA LYS A 80 5.38 12.07 -18.74
C LYS A 80 5.40 10.66 -18.16
N ALA A 81 4.75 10.47 -17.01
CA ALA A 81 4.58 9.17 -16.39
C ALA A 81 3.82 8.21 -17.32
N TRP A 82 2.82 8.72 -18.05
CA TRP A 82 2.04 7.88 -18.98
C TRP A 82 2.91 7.33 -20.10
N ASN A 83 3.74 8.19 -20.70
CA ASN A 83 4.69 7.77 -21.73
C ASN A 83 5.64 6.67 -21.22
N LYS A 84 6.06 6.73 -19.95
CA LYS A 84 6.93 5.71 -19.34
C LYS A 84 6.17 4.41 -19.09
N THR A 85 4.91 4.48 -18.65
CA THR A 85 4.00 3.34 -18.50
C THR A 85 3.75 2.64 -19.85
N GLU A 86 3.46 3.41 -20.90
CA GLU A 86 3.23 2.90 -22.24
C GLU A 86 4.49 2.25 -22.82
N ALA A 87 5.66 2.87 -22.64
CA ALA A 87 6.94 2.28 -23.05
C ALA A 87 7.21 0.93 -22.36
N LEU A 88 6.78 0.78 -21.10
CA LEU A 88 6.95 -0.46 -20.35
C LEU A 88 5.98 -1.56 -20.80
N LEU A 89 4.70 -1.21 -20.98
CA LEU A 89 3.58 -2.17 -21.02
C LEU A 89 2.80 -2.24 -22.35
N SER A 90 3.02 -1.34 -23.31
CA SER A 90 2.27 -1.33 -24.58
C SER A 90 2.29 -2.67 -25.33
N THR A 91 3.42 -3.39 -25.30
CA THR A 91 3.55 -4.72 -25.92
C THR A 91 2.70 -5.78 -25.22
N GLN A 92 2.41 -5.60 -23.92
CA GLN A 92 1.63 -6.53 -23.12
C GLN A 92 0.16 -6.57 -23.55
N ILE A 93 -0.37 -5.46 -24.08
CA ILE A 93 -1.74 -5.39 -24.59
C ILE A 93 -1.97 -6.48 -25.63
N LYS A 94 -1.06 -6.60 -26.61
CA LYS A 94 -1.13 -7.62 -27.66
C LYS A 94 -0.79 -9.01 -27.14
N GLN A 95 0.29 -9.14 -26.34
CA GLN A 95 0.76 -10.43 -25.85
C GLN A 95 -0.27 -11.15 -24.96
N HIS A 96 -1.04 -10.39 -24.18
CA HIS A 96 -2.01 -10.92 -23.23
C HIS A 96 -3.47 -10.77 -23.68
N ASN A 97 -3.70 -10.33 -24.93
CA ASN A 97 -5.02 -10.07 -25.51
C ASN A 97 -5.88 -9.15 -24.62
N ILE A 98 -5.28 -8.10 -24.05
CA ILE A 98 -6.00 -7.10 -23.26
C ILE A 98 -6.75 -6.19 -24.23
N ASN A 99 -8.03 -5.94 -23.99
CA ASN A 99 -8.80 -5.02 -24.80
C ASN A 99 -8.28 -3.58 -24.60
N PRO A 100 -7.73 -2.91 -25.63
CA PRO A 100 -7.15 -1.58 -25.48
C PRO A 100 -8.18 -0.52 -25.07
N ASN A 101 -9.47 -0.73 -25.36
CA ASN A 101 -10.53 0.20 -24.98
C ASN A 101 -10.77 0.27 -23.46
N LEU A 102 -10.24 -0.70 -22.69
CA LEU A 102 -10.28 -0.67 -21.22
C LEU A 102 -9.23 0.28 -20.62
N ILE A 103 -8.29 0.77 -21.43
CA ILE A 103 -7.17 1.60 -21.00
C ILE A 103 -7.35 3.00 -21.62
N ASN A 104 -7.89 3.94 -20.84
CA ASN A 104 -8.06 5.33 -21.26
C ASN A 104 -7.07 6.24 -20.51
N PRO A 105 -5.99 6.74 -21.17
CA PRO A 105 -4.98 7.58 -20.53
C PRO A 105 -5.55 8.83 -19.85
N TRP A 106 -6.55 9.46 -20.47
CA TRP A 106 -7.15 10.70 -19.97
C TRP A 106 -7.99 10.46 -18.71
N GLU A 107 -8.67 9.32 -18.68
CA GLU A 107 -9.47 8.92 -17.53
C GLU A 107 -8.58 8.54 -16.35
N VAL A 108 -7.52 7.77 -16.60
CA VAL A 108 -6.53 7.43 -15.57
C VAL A 108 -5.88 8.70 -15.02
N ALA A 109 -5.45 9.63 -15.88
CA ALA A 109 -4.88 10.90 -15.44
C ALA A 109 -5.87 11.75 -14.64
N GLY A 110 -7.14 11.78 -15.04
CA GLY A 110 -8.20 12.49 -14.32
C GLY A 110 -8.47 11.90 -12.93
N ASP A 111 -8.49 10.58 -12.82
CA ASP A 111 -8.65 9.89 -11.53
C ASP A 111 -7.40 10.05 -10.65
N SER A 112 -6.20 9.96 -11.22
CA SER A 112 -4.94 10.27 -10.53
C SER A 112 -4.94 11.67 -9.94
N PHE A 113 -5.37 12.67 -10.73
CA PHE A 113 -5.42 14.06 -10.26
C PHE A 113 -6.29 14.21 -9.00
N LYS A 114 -7.47 13.58 -8.98
CA LYS A 114 -8.37 13.62 -7.81
C LYS A 114 -7.72 13.01 -6.57
N ILE A 115 -7.06 11.85 -6.71
CA ILE A 115 -6.40 11.16 -5.60
C ILE A 115 -5.22 11.97 -5.06
N TYR A 116 -4.37 12.53 -5.92
CA TYR A 116 -3.26 13.38 -5.48
C TYR A 116 -3.77 14.66 -4.80
N GLN A 117 -4.77 15.34 -5.37
CA GLN A 117 -5.36 16.52 -4.73
C GLN A 117 -5.88 16.19 -3.33
N LYS A 118 -6.69 15.14 -3.18
CA LYS A 118 -7.24 14.73 -1.87
C LYS A 118 -6.13 14.36 -0.89
N THR A 119 -5.07 13.72 -1.38
CA THR A 119 -3.90 13.38 -0.57
C THR A 119 -3.17 14.62 -0.06
N LEU A 120 -2.99 15.62 -0.92
CA LEU A 120 -2.35 16.88 -0.56
C LEU A 120 -3.23 17.73 0.37
N ASP A 121 -4.54 17.68 0.22
CA ASP A 121 -5.47 18.34 1.15
C ASP A 121 -5.33 17.77 2.57
N VAL A 122 -5.17 16.44 2.70
CA VAL A 122 -4.90 15.81 4.00
C VAL A 122 -3.51 16.19 4.51
N TYR A 123 -2.51 16.22 3.63
CA TYR A 123 -1.14 16.60 3.96
C TYR A 123 -1.05 18.03 4.52
N THR A 124 -1.79 19.00 3.95
CA THR A 124 -1.80 20.40 4.39
C THR A 124 -2.64 20.64 5.64
N GLN A 125 -3.70 19.87 5.84
CA GLN A 125 -4.54 19.92 7.05
C GLN A 125 -3.86 19.38 8.30
N GLN A 126 -2.77 18.62 8.16
CA GLN A 126 -2.11 17.99 9.30
C GLN A 126 -1.30 19.03 10.08
N THR A 127 -1.97 19.70 11.01
CA THR A 127 -1.35 20.58 12.00
C THR A 127 -0.69 19.76 13.10
N THR A 128 0.52 20.15 13.48
CA THR A 128 1.33 19.51 14.52
C THR A 128 0.54 19.36 15.83
N HIS A 129 0.09 18.14 16.16
CA HIS A 129 -0.58 17.87 17.43
C HIS A 129 0.40 17.79 18.62
N ARG A 130 1.72 17.83 18.38
CA ARG A 130 2.75 17.83 19.42
C ARG A 130 3.74 18.98 19.21
N PRO A 131 4.08 19.75 20.25
CA PRO A 131 5.12 20.77 20.15
C PRO A 131 6.44 20.14 19.69
N LEU A 132 7.09 20.72 18.68
CA LEU A 132 8.42 20.32 18.19
C LEU A 132 9.45 20.17 19.34
N SER A 133 9.30 20.95 20.41
CA SER A 133 10.12 20.87 21.63
C SER A 133 10.05 19.53 22.36
N LEU A 134 8.89 18.86 22.37
CA LEU A 134 8.74 17.55 23.03
C LEU A 134 9.40 16.42 22.25
N VAL A 135 9.42 16.51 20.91
CA VAL A 135 10.08 15.54 20.03
C VAL A 135 11.60 15.68 20.11
N MET A 136 12.09 16.92 20.17
CA MET A 136 13.51 17.23 20.30
C MET A 136 14.10 16.82 21.66
N ASN A 137 13.35 16.95 22.76
CA ASN A 137 13.82 16.48 24.07
C ASN A 137 14.02 14.96 24.12
N GLN A 138 13.20 14.19 23.38
CA GLN A 138 13.33 12.73 23.31
C GLN A 138 14.55 12.29 22.48
N LEU A 139 14.90 13.05 21.43
CA LEU A 139 16.13 12.88 20.65
C LEU A 139 17.41 13.12 21.47
N VAL A 140 17.37 14.08 22.41
CA VAL A 140 18.52 14.39 23.27
C VAL A 140 18.68 13.38 24.41
N GLU A 141 17.58 12.78 24.89
CA GLU A 141 17.62 11.77 25.96
C GLU A 141 17.93 10.35 25.45
N SER A 142 17.62 10.04 24.19
CA SER A 142 17.96 8.77 23.55
C SER A 142 19.30 8.88 22.83
N ASN A 143 20.39 8.52 23.49
CA ASN A 143 21.75 8.43 22.93
C ASN A 143 21.91 7.35 21.81
N SER A 144 20.88 7.08 21.01
CA SER A 144 20.95 6.23 19.82
C SER A 144 21.21 7.08 18.59
N LEU A 145 22.48 7.10 18.16
CA LEU A 145 22.98 7.74 16.94
C LEU A 145 22.54 6.99 15.66
N ASP A 146 21.27 6.61 15.53
CA ASP A 146 20.78 5.78 14.42
C ASP A 146 19.43 6.26 13.81
N GLY A 147 18.94 7.43 14.23
CA GLY A 147 17.76 8.06 13.65
C GLY A 147 17.89 9.58 13.65
N THR A 148 17.76 10.21 12.48
CA THR A 148 17.83 11.67 12.34
C THR A 148 16.51 12.31 12.78
N ALA A 149 16.53 13.58 13.22
CA ALA A 149 15.35 14.30 13.70
C ALA A 149 14.12 14.35 12.75
N PRO A 150 14.29 14.38 11.40
CA PRO A 150 13.22 14.18 10.43
C PRO A 150 12.51 12.81 10.51
N ASP A 151 13.23 11.78 10.95
CA ASP A 151 12.79 10.38 10.93
C ASP A 151 11.79 10.12 12.05
N ILE A 152 12.14 10.57 13.25
CA ILE A 152 11.24 10.56 14.41
C ILE A 152 10.02 11.45 14.17
N TYR A 153 10.16 12.50 13.36
CA TYR A 153 9.06 13.41 13.05
C TYR A 153 8.09 12.84 11.99
N THR A 154 8.61 12.17 10.96
CA THR A 154 7.78 11.45 9.96
C THR A 154 7.04 10.29 10.61
N GLU A 155 7.68 9.55 11.52
CA GLU A 155 7.06 8.46 12.32
C GLU A 155 5.86 8.93 13.16
N GLN A 156 5.91 10.18 13.66
CA GLN A 156 4.86 10.73 14.52
C GLN A 156 3.71 11.42 13.75
N ILE A 157 3.88 11.73 12.46
CA ILE A 157 2.87 12.40 11.62
C ILE A 157 2.32 11.40 10.59
N ALA A 158 1.51 10.47 11.08
CA ALA A 158 1.05 9.36 10.27
C ALA A 158 0.06 9.76 9.16
N PRO A 159 0.18 9.13 7.98
CA PRO A 159 -0.88 9.00 6.99
C PRO A 159 -2.02 8.04 7.40
N ASN A 160 -2.19 7.71 8.68
CA ASN A 160 -3.26 6.82 9.12
C ASN A 160 -4.65 7.40 8.78
N LYS A 161 -4.82 8.71 8.95
CA LYS A 161 -5.99 9.46 8.49
C LYS A 161 -6.07 9.47 6.96
N LEU A 162 -4.95 9.52 6.26
CA LEU A 162 -4.95 9.45 4.80
C LEU A 162 -5.53 8.12 4.32
N ALA A 163 -5.07 7.00 4.86
CA ALA A 163 -5.55 5.66 4.47
C ALA A 163 -7.07 5.54 4.62
N THR A 164 -7.66 6.09 5.68
CA THR A 164 -9.12 6.08 5.86
C THR A 164 -9.84 7.08 4.94
N VAL A 165 -9.21 8.21 4.61
CA VAL A 165 -9.79 9.24 3.73
C VAL A 165 -9.80 8.82 2.26
N ILE A 166 -8.74 8.18 1.77
CA ILE A 166 -8.59 7.83 0.34
C ILE A 166 -8.91 6.36 0.05
N GLY A 167 -8.99 5.50 1.07
CA GLY A 167 -9.12 4.05 0.89
C GLY A 167 -10.32 3.63 0.06
N ALA A 168 -11.51 4.17 0.36
CA ALA A 168 -12.73 3.88 -0.41
C ALA A 168 -12.65 4.40 -1.86
N ASP A 169 -12.09 5.60 -2.08
CA ASP A 169 -11.96 6.19 -3.42
C ASP A 169 -10.98 5.39 -4.28
N ILE A 170 -9.83 5.01 -3.73
CA ILE A 170 -8.86 4.16 -4.43
C ILE A 170 -9.43 2.76 -4.63
N GLY A 171 -10.15 2.20 -3.66
CA GLY A 171 -10.84 0.91 -3.81
C GLY A 171 -11.87 0.93 -4.94
N ALA A 172 -12.69 1.97 -5.03
CA ALA A 172 -13.65 2.15 -6.11
C ALA A 172 -12.96 2.33 -7.48
N MET A 173 -11.89 3.13 -7.53
CA MET A 173 -11.07 3.29 -8.73
C MET A 173 -10.44 1.96 -9.16
N ARG A 174 -9.87 1.21 -8.23
CA ARG A 174 -9.29 -0.11 -8.47
C ARG A 174 -10.35 -1.05 -9.05
N ASN A 175 -11.51 -1.15 -8.40
CA ASN A 175 -12.62 -1.98 -8.88
C ASN A 175 -13.08 -1.58 -10.29
N LYS A 176 -13.19 -0.28 -10.58
CA LYS A 176 -13.52 0.24 -11.91
C LYS A 176 -12.57 -0.34 -12.96
N TYR A 177 -11.25 -0.26 -12.74
CA TYR A 177 -10.26 -0.74 -13.70
C TYR A 177 -10.08 -2.28 -13.71
N THR A 178 -10.40 -2.99 -12.63
CA THR A 178 -10.27 -4.46 -12.57
C THR A 178 -11.53 -5.23 -12.91
N SER A 179 -12.68 -4.55 -13.02
CA SER A 179 -14.00 -5.20 -13.17
C SER A 179 -14.17 -6.08 -14.42
N VAL A 180 -13.45 -5.76 -15.50
CA VAL A 180 -13.51 -6.50 -16.78
C VAL A 180 -12.24 -7.33 -17.00
N ASP A 181 -11.07 -6.70 -16.83
CA ASP A 181 -9.77 -7.36 -16.95
C ASP A 181 -8.86 -6.88 -15.81
N PRO A 182 -8.59 -7.71 -14.80
CA PRO A 182 -7.80 -7.31 -13.64
C PRO A 182 -6.39 -6.83 -13.99
N ARG A 183 -5.82 -7.23 -15.14
CA ARG A 183 -4.48 -6.82 -15.56
C ARG A 183 -4.39 -5.33 -15.90
N VAL A 184 -5.52 -4.66 -16.19
CA VAL A 184 -5.57 -3.21 -16.44
C VAL A 184 -5.03 -2.42 -15.25
N ILE A 185 -5.16 -2.93 -14.02
CA ILE A 185 -4.58 -2.29 -12.83
C ILE A 185 -3.06 -2.12 -12.94
N GLY A 186 -2.36 -2.96 -13.71
CA GLY A 186 -0.93 -2.81 -13.96
C GLY A 186 -0.59 -1.48 -14.64
N PHE A 187 -1.41 -1.02 -15.59
CA PHE A 187 -1.22 0.28 -16.25
C PHE A 187 -1.50 1.44 -15.30
N VAL A 188 -2.57 1.33 -14.51
CA VAL A 188 -2.96 2.36 -13.54
C VAL A 188 -1.89 2.47 -12.44
N SER A 189 -1.50 1.37 -11.82
CA SER A 189 -0.49 1.36 -10.76
C SER A 189 0.87 1.86 -11.24
N MET A 190 1.31 1.48 -12.45
CA MET A 190 2.57 2.01 -13.00
C MET A 190 2.49 3.50 -13.32
N GLN A 191 1.33 3.99 -13.76
CA GLN A 191 1.10 5.41 -13.99
C GLN A 191 1.22 6.22 -12.69
N PHE A 192 0.57 5.77 -11.62
CA PHE A 192 0.71 6.39 -10.30
C PHE A 192 2.13 6.29 -9.76
N HIS A 193 2.76 5.12 -9.87
CA HIS A 193 4.13 4.92 -9.40
C HIS A 193 5.12 5.91 -10.04
N TYR A 194 5.10 6.04 -11.38
CA TYR A 194 5.96 7.00 -12.07
C TYR A 194 5.58 8.45 -11.81
N THR A 195 4.29 8.75 -11.66
CA THR A 195 3.83 10.09 -11.27
C THR A 195 4.39 10.47 -9.90
N SER A 196 4.23 9.60 -8.89
CA SER A 196 4.77 9.80 -7.54
C SER A 196 6.28 10.02 -7.57
N GLN A 197 7.05 9.16 -8.25
CA GLN A 197 8.51 9.32 -8.34
C GLN A 197 8.94 10.66 -8.96
N MET A 198 8.31 11.05 -10.06
CA MET A 198 8.67 12.28 -10.77
C MET A 198 8.23 13.54 -10.02
N LEU A 199 7.16 13.47 -9.22
CA LEU A 199 6.68 14.59 -8.40
C LEU A 199 7.61 14.88 -7.20
N ILE A 200 8.21 13.85 -6.61
CA ILE A 200 9.05 14.00 -5.41
C ILE A 200 10.51 14.30 -5.74
N GLN A 201 10.97 13.97 -6.94
CA GLN A 201 12.34 14.20 -7.40
C GLN A 201 12.81 15.67 -7.28
N PRO A 202 12.02 16.69 -7.68
CA PRO A 202 12.45 18.08 -7.59
C PRO A 202 12.32 18.69 -6.17
N LEU A 203 11.74 17.96 -5.21
CA LEU A 203 11.54 18.47 -3.85
C LEU A 203 12.83 18.43 -3.04
N GLU A 204 12.92 19.33 -2.06
CA GLU A 204 13.99 19.32 -1.06
C GLU A 204 13.96 18.02 -0.24
N PRO A 205 15.09 17.55 0.32
CA PRO A 205 15.17 16.24 1.00
C PRO A 205 14.09 16.03 2.07
N LEU A 206 13.85 17.07 2.89
CA LEU A 206 12.84 17.01 3.93
C LEU A 206 11.40 17.03 3.39
N GLU A 207 11.12 17.89 2.40
CA GLU A 207 9.83 17.92 1.70
C GLU A 207 9.54 16.55 1.06
N ARG A 208 10.55 15.98 0.41
CA ARG A 208 10.53 14.66 -0.22
C ARG A 208 10.22 13.57 0.79
N SER A 209 10.93 13.52 1.91
CA SER A 209 10.72 12.51 2.96
C SER A 209 9.29 12.55 3.49
N LEU A 210 8.80 13.75 3.83
CA LEU A 210 7.45 13.94 4.36
C LEU A 210 6.35 13.54 3.36
N VAL A 211 6.43 14.01 2.11
CA VAL A 211 5.41 13.72 1.09
C VAL A 211 5.45 12.26 0.64
N SER A 212 6.64 11.65 0.58
CA SER A 212 6.80 10.25 0.16
C SER A 212 6.00 9.28 1.03
N ALA A 213 5.87 9.56 2.33
CA ALA A 213 5.03 8.78 3.24
C ALA A 213 3.55 8.77 2.82
N TYR A 214 3.03 9.88 2.30
CA TYR A 214 1.63 9.99 1.83
C TYR A 214 1.46 9.30 0.48
N PHE A 215 2.40 9.48 -0.44
CA PHE A 215 2.36 8.82 -1.74
C PHE A 215 2.50 7.30 -1.63
N LYS A 216 3.25 6.80 -0.64
CA LYS A 216 3.30 5.38 -0.31
C LYS A 216 1.92 4.80 0.00
N VAL A 217 1.05 5.55 0.68
CA VAL A 217 -0.31 5.07 0.98
C VAL A 217 -1.14 4.92 -0.30
N ILE A 218 -0.99 5.83 -1.26
CA ILE A 218 -1.62 5.73 -2.57
C ILE A 218 -1.15 4.45 -3.27
N ASP A 219 0.16 4.26 -3.37
CA ASP A 219 0.76 3.08 -3.99
C ASP A 219 0.23 1.79 -3.35
N ASP A 220 0.27 1.69 -2.02
CA ASP A 220 -0.15 0.49 -1.30
C ASP A 220 -1.64 0.15 -1.55
N HIS A 221 -2.53 1.14 -1.59
CA HIS A 221 -3.96 0.93 -1.86
C HIS A 221 -4.27 0.60 -3.33
N LEU A 222 -3.39 0.99 -4.25
CA LEU A 222 -3.52 0.65 -5.67
C LEU A 222 -3.00 -0.76 -5.97
N TYR A 223 -1.80 -1.07 -5.46
CA TYR A 223 -1.13 -2.35 -5.70
C TYR A 223 -1.88 -3.52 -5.04
N MET A 224 -2.46 -3.30 -3.86
CA MET A 224 -3.10 -4.35 -3.08
C MET A 224 -4.63 -4.18 -3.05
N PRO A 225 -5.42 -5.27 -3.10
CA PRO A 225 -6.88 -5.22 -3.02
C PRO A 225 -7.38 -4.98 -1.58
N LEU A 226 -6.88 -3.94 -0.90
CA LEU A 226 -7.16 -3.69 0.52
C LEU A 226 -8.64 -3.45 0.79
N GLN A 227 -9.31 -2.65 -0.03
CA GLN A 227 -10.75 -2.39 0.12
C GLN A 227 -11.57 -3.69 0.01
N ARG A 228 -11.23 -4.55 -0.95
CA ARG A 228 -11.84 -5.88 -1.12
C ARG A 228 -11.60 -6.78 0.09
N ALA A 229 -10.39 -6.74 0.67
CA ALA A 229 -10.10 -7.45 1.92
C ALA A 229 -10.96 -6.95 3.09
N TYR A 230 -11.18 -5.63 3.19
CA TYR A 230 -12.04 -5.06 4.22
C TYR A 230 -13.50 -5.46 4.04
N GLU A 231 -14.00 -5.43 2.80
CA GLU A 231 -15.36 -5.86 2.45
C GLU A 231 -15.57 -7.35 2.68
N ALA A 232 -14.60 -8.19 2.31
CA ALA A 232 -14.65 -9.63 2.60
C ALA A 232 -14.66 -9.89 4.10
N ALA A 233 -13.82 -9.21 4.88
CA ALA A 233 -13.82 -9.31 6.34
C ALA A 233 -15.13 -8.85 6.99
N ALA A 234 -15.89 -7.96 6.34
CA ALA A 234 -17.21 -7.52 6.81
C ALA A 234 -18.23 -8.67 6.89
N ASN A 235 -18.04 -9.71 6.07
CA ASN A 235 -18.95 -10.84 5.96
C ASN A 235 -18.63 -11.97 6.95
N HIS A 236 -17.62 -11.78 7.80
CA HIS A 236 -17.18 -12.78 8.78
C HIS A 236 -17.56 -12.38 10.20
N ASP A 237 -17.96 -13.37 11.00
CA ASP A 237 -17.99 -13.22 12.44
C ASP A 237 -16.58 -12.90 12.96
N TYR A 238 -16.50 -12.03 13.97
CA TYR A 238 -15.24 -11.59 14.56
C TYR A 238 -14.35 -12.77 15.01
N ASN A 239 -14.96 -13.86 15.47
CA ASN A 239 -14.28 -15.06 15.96
C ASN A 239 -14.16 -16.18 14.92
N SER A 240 -14.52 -15.94 13.66
CA SER A 240 -14.37 -16.95 12.61
C SER A 240 -12.89 -17.35 12.46
N PRO A 241 -12.58 -18.61 12.11
CA PRO A 241 -11.19 -19.05 11.94
C PRO A 241 -10.40 -18.24 10.91
N ALA A 242 -11.04 -17.85 9.81
CA ALA A 242 -10.43 -17.03 8.76
C ALA A 242 -10.11 -15.62 9.27
N MET A 243 -11.08 -14.95 9.90
CA MET A 243 -10.87 -13.61 10.46
C MET A 243 -9.81 -13.62 11.55
N SER A 244 -9.83 -14.62 12.43
CA SER A 244 -8.83 -14.79 13.50
C SER A 244 -7.41 -14.96 12.94
N ALA A 245 -7.23 -15.72 11.85
CA ALA A 245 -5.94 -15.88 11.20
C ALA A 245 -5.45 -14.55 10.59
N VAL A 246 -6.31 -13.82 9.88
CA VAL A 246 -5.98 -12.52 9.27
C VAL A 246 -5.65 -11.47 10.34
N GLN A 247 -6.45 -11.37 11.40
CA GLN A 247 -6.20 -10.46 12.53
C GLN A 247 -4.86 -10.73 13.23
N ARG A 248 -4.42 -12.00 13.24
CA ARG A 248 -3.11 -12.37 13.81
C ARG A 248 -1.95 -11.96 12.92
N LEU A 249 -2.07 -12.18 11.60
CA LEU A 249 -0.99 -11.92 10.65
C LEU A 249 -0.84 -10.44 10.27
N LEU A 250 -1.94 -9.70 10.17
CA LEU A 250 -1.92 -8.33 9.67
C LEU A 250 -0.96 -7.42 10.46
N PRO A 251 -0.96 -7.40 11.81
CA PRO A 251 -0.04 -6.57 12.59
C PRO A 251 1.44 -6.89 12.38
N MET A 252 1.77 -8.11 11.96
CA MET A 252 3.15 -8.57 11.71
C MET A 252 3.52 -8.65 10.23
N SER A 253 2.62 -8.29 9.33
CA SER A 253 2.78 -8.48 7.88
C SER A 253 4.04 -7.81 7.29
N SER A 254 4.34 -6.59 7.73
CA SER A 254 5.55 -5.88 7.29
C SER A 254 6.83 -6.45 7.90
N GLN A 255 6.77 -6.93 9.14
CA GLN A 255 7.91 -7.59 9.76
C GLN A 255 8.25 -8.90 9.03
N ILE A 256 7.22 -9.70 8.70
CA ILE A 256 7.34 -10.90 7.88
C ILE A 256 7.97 -10.53 6.52
N ALA A 257 7.43 -9.52 5.85
CA ALA A 257 7.94 -9.07 4.55
C ALA A 257 9.40 -8.64 4.61
N LYS A 258 9.77 -7.77 5.56
CA LYS A 258 11.16 -7.32 5.76
C LYS A 258 12.11 -8.48 6.04
N LYS A 259 11.71 -9.42 6.89
CA LYS A 259 12.50 -10.63 7.22
C LYS A 259 12.72 -11.50 5.98
N ILE A 260 11.69 -11.71 5.17
CA ILE A 260 11.78 -12.48 3.92
C ILE A 260 12.72 -11.75 2.94
N CYS A 261 12.53 -10.46 2.70
CA CYS A 261 13.38 -9.69 1.80
C CYS A 261 14.85 -9.72 2.23
N HIS A 262 15.12 -9.59 3.54
CA HIS A 262 16.48 -9.70 4.07
C HIS A 262 17.11 -11.06 3.74
N ARG A 263 16.40 -12.16 4.03
CA ARG A 263 16.88 -13.52 3.71
C ARG A 263 17.07 -13.74 2.21
N VAL A 264 16.20 -13.18 1.38
CA VAL A 264 16.33 -13.27 -0.09
C VAL A 264 17.57 -12.52 -0.58
N ILE A 265 17.88 -11.35 -0.02
CA ILE A 265 19.10 -10.60 -0.33
C ILE A 265 20.35 -11.41 0.04
N GLU A 266 20.33 -12.08 1.19
CA GLU A 266 21.45 -12.94 1.62
C GLU A 266 21.66 -14.14 0.68
N ILE A 267 20.57 -14.74 0.19
CA ILE A 267 20.63 -15.88 -0.74
C ILE A 267 21.06 -15.44 -2.15
N TYR A 268 20.61 -14.26 -2.60
CA TYR A 268 20.83 -13.73 -3.94
C TYR A 268 21.53 -12.35 -3.94
N PRO A 269 22.76 -12.23 -3.42
CA PRO A 269 23.40 -10.93 -3.18
C PRO A 269 23.75 -10.16 -4.46
N SER A 270 23.91 -10.86 -5.57
CA SER A 270 24.26 -10.28 -6.88
C SER A 270 23.06 -10.10 -7.82
N TYR A 271 21.85 -10.47 -7.37
CA TYR A 271 20.66 -10.35 -8.19
C TYR A 271 20.32 -8.89 -8.47
N SER A 272 19.97 -8.58 -9.72
CA SER A 272 19.54 -7.26 -10.15
C SER A 272 18.27 -7.33 -11.00
N SER A 273 17.29 -6.51 -10.63
CA SER A 273 16.05 -6.28 -11.39
C SER A 273 16.24 -5.14 -12.41
N MET A 274 15.17 -4.73 -13.09
CA MET A 274 15.19 -3.49 -13.89
C MET A 274 15.57 -2.26 -13.06
N SER A 275 15.21 -2.24 -11.78
CA SER A 275 15.39 -1.10 -10.89
C SER A 275 16.72 -1.12 -10.12
N GLY A 276 17.54 -2.17 -10.28
CA GLY A 276 18.83 -2.32 -9.58
C GLY A 276 18.91 -3.57 -8.71
N ILE A 277 19.96 -3.63 -7.89
CA ILE A 277 20.27 -4.75 -7.01
C ILE A 277 19.33 -4.83 -5.81
N LEU A 278 19.09 -6.03 -5.26
CA LEU A 278 18.13 -6.21 -4.16
C LEU A 278 18.51 -5.47 -2.87
N SER A 279 19.80 -5.16 -2.67
CA SER A 279 20.28 -4.46 -1.49
C SER A 279 20.06 -2.94 -1.53
N ASP A 280 19.72 -2.38 -2.70
CA ASP A 280 19.42 -0.96 -2.89
C ASP A 280 18.16 -0.56 -2.09
N PRO A 281 18.16 0.54 -1.33
CA PRO A 281 17.01 1.00 -0.54
C PRO A 281 15.70 1.07 -1.33
N ILE A 282 15.73 1.56 -2.56
CA ILE A 282 14.51 1.71 -3.39
C ILE A 282 13.99 0.33 -3.80
N VAL A 283 14.89 -0.59 -4.16
CA VAL A 283 14.53 -1.96 -4.54
C VAL A 283 14.02 -2.75 -3.34
N LYS A 284 14.60 -2.55 -2.14
CA LYS A 284 14.12 -3.13 -0.88
C LYS A 284 12.67 -2.74 -0.60
N VAL A 285 12.34 -1.45 -0.70
CA VAL A 285 10.96 -0.97 -0.47
C VAL A 285 9.98 -1.63 -1.43
N SER A 286 10.33 -1.73 -2.72
CA SER A 286 9.49 -2.42 -3.70
C SER A 286 9.37 -3.92 -3.43
N SER A 287 10.44 -4.58 -2.99
CA SER A 287 10.45 -6.01 -2.68
C SER A 287 9.57 -6.32 -1.45
N VAL A 288 9.63 -5.47 -0.42
CA VAL A 288 8.76 -5.59 0.75
C VAL A 288 7.30 -5.44 0.34
N ARG A 289 6.98 -4.46 -0.52
CA ARG A 289 5.62 -4.25 -1.03
C ARG A 289 5.09 -5.49 -1.77
N ASP A 290 5.92 -6.13 -2.59
CA ASP A 290 5.51 -7.35 -3.30
C ASP A 290 5.15 -8.47 -2.30
N VAL A 291 5.99 -8.72 -1.29
CA VAL A 291 5.68 -9.73 -0.26
C VAL A 291 4.39 -9.39 0.49
N GLU A 292 4.15 -8.12 0.80
CA GLU A 292 2.91 -7.66 1.42
C GLU A 292 1.70 -7.85 0.50
N MET A 293 1.86 -7.63 -0.81
CA MET A 293 0.82 -7.88 -1.80
C MET A 293 0.41 -9.36 -1.80
N PHE A 294 1.38 -10.29 -1.84
CA PHE A 294 1.08 -11.73 -1.74
C PHE A 294 0.32 -12.10 -0.45
N GLN A 295 0.68 -11.48 0.68
CA GLN A 295 -0.06 -11.66 1.94
C GLN A 295 -1.50 -11.17 1.83
N VAL A 296 -1.74 -9.97 1.29
CA VAL A 296 -3.10 -9.42 1.16
C VAL A 296 -3.98 -10.28 0.25
N TYR A 297 -3.47 -10.74 -0.89
CA TYR A 297 -4.23 -11.64 -1.77
C TYR A 297 -4.55 -12.98 -1.11
N LEU A 298 -3.62 -13.52 -0.30
CA LEU A 298 -3.88 -14.71 0.49
C LEU A 298 -4.99 -14.48 1.52
N TRP A 299 -5.02 -13.33 2.18
CA TRP A 299 -6.10 -12.97 3.11
C TRP A 299 -7.43 -12.81 2.40
N VAL A 300 -7.47 -12.14 1.24
CA VAL A 300 -8.68 -12.03 0.42
C VAL A 300 -9.20 -13.43 0.08
N CYS A 301 -8.34 -14.36 -0.32
CA CYS A 301 -8.77 -15.71 -0.63
C CYS A 301 -9.43 -16.42 0.56
N ALA A 302 -8.84 -16.29 1.75
CA ALA A 302 -9.38 -16.90 2.95
C ALA A 302 -10.69 -16.26 3.41
N LEU A 303 -10.81 -14.93 3.28
CA LEU A 303 -12.02 -14.19 3.67
C LEU A 303 -13.15 -14.34 2.65
N GLU A 304 -12.85 -14.54 1.37
CA GLU A 304 -13.88 -14.79 0.34
C GLU A 304 -14.18 -16.27 0.14
N GLU A 305 -13.47 -17.15 0.84
CA GLU A 305 -13.52 -18.59 0.66
C GLU A 305 -13.31 -19.02 -0.81
N SER A 306 -12.42 -18.31 -1.50
CA SER A 306 -12.26 -18.41 -2.95
C SER A 306 -10.83 -18.10 -3.38
N VAL A 307 -10.31 -18.88 -4.32
CA VAL A 307 -8.97 -18.65 -4.91
C VAL A 307 -9.00 -17.65 -6.07
N ALA A 308 -10.16 -17.08 -6.38
CA ALA A 308 -10.36 -16.23 -7.56
C ALA A 308 -9.43 -15.00 -7.57
N SER A 309 -9.19 -14.36 -6.42
CA SER A 309 -8.31 -13.19 -6.35
C SER A 309 -6.86 -13.52 -6.71
N ILE A 310 -6.37 -14.72 -6.39
CA ILE A 310 -5.04 -15.17 -6.84
C ILE A 310 -5.09 -15.58 -8.31
N GLN A 311 -6.07 -16.41 -8.69
CA GLN A 311 -6.11 -17.04 -10.01
C GLN A 311 -6.38 -16.07 -11.16
N GLN A 312 -7.31 -15.14 -10.96
CA GLN A 312 -7.82 -14.28 -12.02
C GLN A 312 -7.15 -12.90 -12.01
N GLU A 313 -6.46 -12.56 -10.93
CA GLU A 313 -5.94 -11.21 -10.73
C GLU A 313 -4.44 -11.21 -10.39
N LEU A 314 -4.01 -11.71 -9.23
CA LEU A 314 -2.58 -11.66 -8.85
C LEU A 314 -1.68 -12.39 -9.84
N PHE A 315 -1.99 -13.66 -10.15
CA PHE A 315 -1.13 -14.47 -11.01
C PHE A 315 -1.02 -13.89 -12.44
N PRO A 316 -2.12 -13.56 -13.15
CA PRO A 316 -2.04 -12.92 -14.45
C PRO A 316 -1.32 -11.55 -14.43
N LEU A 317 -1.47 -10.78 -13.35
CA LEU A 317 -0.76 -9.51 -13.17
C LEU A 317 0.75 -9.73 -13.04
N CYS A 318 1.19 -10.68 -12.22
CA CYS A 318 2.60 -11.03 -12.09
C CYS A 318 3.17 -11.53 -13.43
N VAL A 319 2.47 -12.41 -14.14
CA VAL A 319 2.89 -12.93 -15.46
C VAL A 319 3.08 -11.80 -16.46
N MET A 320 2.24 -10.78 -16.43
CA MET A 320 2.37 -9.60 -17.30
C MET A 320 3.52 -8.66 -16.88
N LEU A 321 3.68 -8.39 -15.59
CA LEU A 321 4.59 -7.34 -15.10
C LEU A 321 6.02 -7.83 -14.85
N TYR A 322 6.19 -8.98 -14.19
CA TYR A 322 7.49 -9.43 -13.70
C TYR A 322 8.54 -9.62 -14.80
N PRO A 323 8.22 -10.20 -15.98
CA PRO A 323 9.18 -10.27 -17.08
C PRO A 323 9.63 -8.88 -17.55
N ARG A 324 8.74 -7.89 -17.56
CA ARG A 324 9.06 -6.51 -17.94
C ARG A 324 9.95 -5.83 -16.92
N LEU A 325 9.79 -6.16 -15.64
CA LEU A 325 10.59 -5.64 -14.53
C LEU A 325 11.88 -6.45 -14.26
N LYS A 326 12.17 -7.47 -15.08
CA LYS A 326 13.28 -8.42 -14.89
C LYS A 326 13.24 -9.08 -13.50
N VAL A 327 12.05 -9.47 -13.06
CA VAL A 327 11.85 -10.28 -11.84
C VAL A 327 11.79 -11.75 -12.27
N HIS A 328 12.76 -12.54 -11.82
CA HIS A 328 12.86 -13.96 -12.16
C HIS A 328 11.93 -14.79 -11.27
N TRP A 329 11.29 -15.79 -11.86
CA TRP A 329 10.37 -16.69 -11.16
C TRP A 329 11.02 -17.47 -10.02
N GLU A 330 12.32 -17.79 -10.13
CA GLU A 330 13.08 -18.41 -9.05
C GLU A 330 13.10 -17.55 -7.77
N LEU A 331 13.27 -16.24 -7.92
CA LEU A 331 13.26 -15.30 -6.81
C LEU A 331 11.88 -15.26 -6.14
N VAL A 332 10.82 -15.18 -6.94
CA VAL A 332 9.42 -15.21 -6.47
C VAL A 332 9.13 -16.51 -5.73
N ARG A 333 9.66 -17.63 -6.23
CA ARG A 333 9.50 -18.94 -5.60
C ARG A 333 10.21 -19.05 -4.28
N GLN A 334 11.44 -18.55 -4.18
CA GLN A 334 12.15 -18.51 -2.91
C GLN A 334 11.42 -17.62 -1.90
N MET A 335 10.92 -16.47 -2.34
CA MET A 335 10.12 -15.56 -1.51
C MET A 335 8.84 -16.25 -1.01
N LEU A 336 8.08 -16.94 -1.87
CA LEU A 336 6.89 -17.68 -1.46
C LEU A 336 7.23 -18.81 -0.48
N HIS A 337 8.34 -19.51 -0.67
CA HIS A 337 8.76 -20.59 0.23
C HIS A 337 8.96 -20.07 1.65
N LEU A 338 9.70 -18.97 1.77
CA LEU A 338 9.93 -18.29 3.04
C LEU A 338 8.62 -17.74 3.62
N LEU A 339 7.73 -17.21 2.79
CA LEU A 339 6.42 -16.72 3.22
C LEU A 339 5.58 -17.83 3.87
N GLY A 340 5.53 -19.02 3.26
CA GLY A 340 4.81 -20.16 3.82
C GLY A 340 5.36 -20.58 5.19
N GLN A 341 6.69 -20.59 5.35
CA GLN A 341 7.34 -20.89 6.62
C GLN A 341 6.98 -19.89 7.72
N GLU A 342 7.06 -18.59 7.42
CA GLU A 342 6.74 -17.53 8.39
C GLU A 342 5.26 -17.58 8.79
N ILE A 343 4.35 -17.73 7.82
CA ILE A 343 2.91 -17.83 8.10
C ILE A 343 2.61 -19.04 9.00
N GLN A 344 3.15 -20.21 8.66
CA GLN A 344 2.92 -21.43 9.44
C GLN A 344 3.47 -21.33 10.86
N HIS A 345 4.58 -20.60 11.06
CA HIS A 345 5.15 -20.36 12.38
C HIS A 345 4.30 -19.39 13.22
N CYS A 346 3.66 -18.42 12.58
CA CYS A 346 2.86 -17.38 13.26
C CYS A 346 1.45 -17.84 13.66
N LEU A 347 0.90 -18.86 13.00
CA LEU A 347 -0.48 -19.31 13.16
C LEU A 347 -0.62 -20.53 14.09
N THR A 348 -1.78 -20.66 14.73
CA THR A 348 -2.15 -21.91 15.43
C THR A 348 -2.49 -23.03 14.44
N PRO A 349 -2.51 -24.31 14.87
CA PRO A 349 -2.92 -25.41 13.99
C PRO A 349 -4.32 -25.23 13.36
N GLU A 350 -5.26 -24.63 14.08
CA GLU A 350 -6.61 -24.35 13.56
C GLU A 350 -6.63 -23.22 12.53
N GLN A 351 -5.89 -22.14 12.79
CA GLN A 351 -5.71 -21.04 11.84
C GLN A 351 -4.98 -21.53 10.57
N CYS A 352 -3.97 -22.40 10.73
CA CYS A 352 -3.27 -23.04 9.62
C CYS A 352 -4.21 -23.88 8.75
N LYS A 353 -5.12 -24.67 9.34
CA LYS A 353 -6.12 -25.45 8.58
C LYS A 353 -7.01 -24.57 7.70
N THR A 354 -7.20 -23.31 8.09
CA THR A 354 -8.02 -22.35 7.35
C THR A 354 -7.24 -21.64 6.26
N LEU A 355 -6.04 -21.12 6.56
CA LEU A 355 -5.29 -20.27 5.62
C LEU A 355 -4.38 -21.06 4.66
N MET A 356 -3.75 -22.14 5.13
CA MET A 356 -2.73 -22.86 4.35
C MET A 356 -3.25 -23.54 3.08
N PRO A 357 -4.52 -24.00 2.97
CA PRO A 357 -5.04 -24.49 1.70
C PRO A 357 -4.95 -23.44 0.56
N TYR A 358 -5.22 -22.16 0.86
CA TYR A 358 -5.09 -21.07 -0.10
C TYR A 358 -3.62 -20.77 -0.44
N PHE A 359 -2.74 -20.87 0.56
CA PHE A 359 -1.29 -20.75 0.33
C PHE A 359 -0.76 -21.88 -0.56
N GLN A 360 -1.27 -23.10 -0.41
CA GLN A 360 -0.87 -24.22 -1.27
C GLN A 360 -1.24 -23.95 -2.73
N VAL A 361 -2.44 -23.42 -2.98
CA VAL A 361 -2.83 -22.99 -4.34
C VAL A 361 -1.91 -21.89 -4.86
N LEU A 362 -1.60 -20.88 -4.04
CA LEU A 362 -0.65 -19.83 -4.40
C LEU A 362 0.73 -20.42 -4.77
N TRP A 363 1.23 -21.35 -3.96
CA TRP A 363 2.47 -22.04 -4.20
C TRP A 363 2.42 -22.78 -5.54
N ASP A 364 1.42 -23.61 -5.77
CA ASP A 364 1.32 -24.43 -6.98
C ASP A 364 1.18 -23.59 -8.26
N MET A 365 0.44 -22.48 -8.21
CA MET A 365 0.30 -21.58 -9.36
C MET A 365 1.60 -20.93 -9.82
N PHE A 366 2.50 -20.62 -8.88
CA PHE A 366 3.79 -20.02 -9.20
C PHE A 366 4.89 -21.08 -9.42
N SER A 367 4.53 -22.37 -9.52
CA SER A 367 5.48 -23.44 -9.75
C SER A 367 6.17 -23.33 -11.12
N PRO A 368 7.39 -23.89 -11.26
CA PRO A 368 8.09 -23.91 -12.55
C PRO A 368 7.26 -24.54 -13.67
N ASP A 369 6.49 -25.59 -13.38
CA ASP A 369 5.69 -26.32 -14.38
C ASP A 369 4.61 -25.45 -15.04
N VAL A 370 4.11 -24.44 -14.34
CA VAL A 370 3.11 -23.49 -14.86
C VAL A 370 3.77 -22.34 -15.63
N LEU A 371 5.00 -21.98 -15.27
CA LEU A 371 5.73 -20.82 -15.78
C LEU A 371 6.76 -21.15 -16.87
N SER A 372 6.97 -22.44 -17.15
CA SER A 372 7.94 -22.97 -18.13
C SER A 372 7.49 -22.85 -19.59
#